data_AF-A0A5I8I0R0-F1
#
_entry.id   AF-A0A5I8I0R0-F1
#
_cell.length_a   1.000
_cell.length_b   1.000
_cell.length_c   1.000
_cell.angle_alpha   90.00
_cell.angle_beta   90.00
_cell.angle_gamma   90.00
#
_symmetry.space_group_name_H-M   'P 1'
#
loop_
_entity.id
_entity.type
_entity.pdbx_description
1 polymer ?
#
loop_
_entity_poly.entity_id
_entity_poly.type
_entity_poly.pdbx_seq_one_letter_code
_entity_poly.pdbx_strand_id
1 'polypeptide(L)'
;SLFANYYQSQIRVDMVVNDKNSGNNTAYIPSFYFTPLLKASDSIDYFHSPSMSSFFGLSYIGTYSPDFDYSQVRRARFFKGPFVLNNELSIDKIFIYRDTVFSQYRLIAKFNKNTSLLSGNEVYLHINMDDGKVLIADLGNNSLWIDESNISQVPLGFINPEKIQSITYGIYTRQTMKRITERTTNIHGMLQNE
;
A
#
# COMPACT_ATOMS: atom_id res chain seq x y z
N SER A 1 16.81 4.59 -2.57
CA SER A 1 17.65 4.98 -3.73
C SER A 1 17.11 6.27 -4.33
N LEU A 2 17.89 7.02 -5.13
CA LEU A 2 17.47 8.29 -5.76
C LEU A 2 16.10 8.18 -6.48
N PHE A 3 15.86 7.05 -7.14
CA PHE A 3 14.60 6.74 -7.81
C PHE A 3 13.40 6.65 -6.85
N ALA A 4 13.55 6.01 -5.69
CA ALA A 4 12.45 5.93 -4.72
C ALA A 4 12.03 7.33 -4.24
N ASN A 5 13.01 8.21 -3.95
CA ASN A 5 12.73 9.58 -3.53
C ASN A 5 12.01 10.39 -4.62
N TYR A 6 12.37 10.20 -5.89
CA TYR A 6 11.69 10.85 -7.02
C TYR A 6 10.21 10.48 -7.07
N TYR A 7 9.88 9.18 -7.08
CA TYR A 7 8.49 8.73 -7.13
C TYR A 7 7.70 9.07 -5.87
N GLN A 8 8.30 8.97 -4.68
CA GLN A 8 7.66 9.42 -3.45
C GLN A 8 7.37 10.94 -3.50
N SER A 9 8.29 11.75 -4.05
CA SER A 9 8.06 13.18 -4.23
C SER A 9 6.91 13.47 -5.19
N GLN A 10 6.85 12.76 -6.32
CA GLN A 10 5.74 12.90 -7.26
C GLN A 10 4.40 12.55 -6.62
N ILE A 11 4.30 11.40 -5.95
CA ILE A 11 3.08 10.99 -5.23
C ILE A 11 2.64 12.07 -4.24
N ARG A 12 3.57 12.61 -3.45
CA ARG A 12 3.28 13.67 -2.48
C ARG A 12 2.77 14.94 -3.15
N VAL A 13 3.41 15.40 -4.23
CA VAL A 13 2.96 16.58 -5.00
C VAL A 13 1.57 16.34 -5.58
N ASP A 14 1.36 15.20 -6.21
CA ASP A 14 0.08 14.85 -6.84
C ASP A 14 -1.04 14.85 -5.80
N MET A 15 -0.82 14.27 -4.62
CA MET A 15 -1.78 14.30 -3.51
C MET A 15 -2.13 15.73 -3.07
N VAL A 16 -1.13 16.61 -2.92
CA VAL A 16 -1.37 18.03 -2.55
C VAL A 16 -2.16 18.76 -3.63
N VAL A 17 -1.80 18.56 -4.90
CA VAL A 17 -2.47 19.18 -6.05
C VAL A 17 -3.91 18.69 -6.15
N ASN A 18 -4.16 17.40 -5.91
CA ASN A 18 -5.50 16.83 -5.94
C ASN A 18 -6.39 17.34 -4.82
N ASP A 19 -5.87 17.46 -3.60
CA ASP A 19 -6.60 18.05 -2.48
C ASP A 19 -7.00 19.50 -2.81
N LYS A 20 -6.05 20.28 -3.31
CA LYS A 20 -6.31 21.65 -3.77
C LYS A 20 -7.39 21.69 -4.86
N ASN A 21 -7.26 20.86 -5.89
CA ASN A 21 -8.21 20.82 -7.01
C ASN A 21 -9.61 20.35 -6.59
N SER A 22 -9.70 19.59 -5.50
CA SER A 22 -10.96 19.16 -4.89
C SER A 22 -11.58 20.22 -3.97
N GLY A 23 -10.95 21.39 -3.83
CA GLY A 23 -11.40 22.49 -2.98
C GLY A 23 -11.00 22.38 -1.51
N ASN A 24 -10.14 21.41 -1.16
CA ASN A 24 -9.63 21.28 0.20
C ASN A 24 -8.60 22.40 0.48
N ASN A 25 -8.71 23.03 1.66
CA ASN A 25 -7.74 24.03 2.11
C ASN A 25 -6.58 23.42 2.93
N THR A 26 -6.61 22.11 3.10
CA THR A 26 -5.58 21.32 3.79
C THR A 26 -5.29 20.06 3.00
N ALA A 27 -4.07 19.55 3.12
CA ALA A 27 -3.68 18.27 2.55
C ALA A 27 -2.98 17.40 3.61
N TYR A 28 -3.08 16.07 3.48
CA TYR A 28 -2.37 15.12 4.33
C TYR A 28 -1.62 14.11 3.47
N ILE A 29 -0.29 14.11 3.56
CA ILE A 29 0.58 13.31 2.71
C ILE A 29 1.46 12.36 3.51
N PRO A 30 1.95 11.25 2.93
CA PRO A 30 2.96 10.45 3.60
C PRO A 30 4.26 11.26 3.78
N SER A 31 4.95 11.05 4.89
CA SER A 31 6.36 11.43 5.04
C SER A 31 7.21 10.58 4.10
N PHE A 32 8.46 11.00 3.83
CA PHE A 32 9.37 10.15 3.08
C PHE A 32 9.70 8.87 3.86
N TYR A 33 9.64 7.73 3.19
CA TYR A 33 10.19 6.48 3.68
C TYR A 33 11.67 6.39 3.30
N PHE A 34 12.54 6.66 4.27
CA PHE A 34 13.99 6.53 4.11
C PHE A 34 14.50 5.19 4.66
N THR A 35 15.47 4.61 3.96
CA THR A 35 16.22 3.46 4.46
C THR A 35 17.08 3.90 5.65
N PRO A 36 17.20 3.11 6.74
CA PRO A 36 17.93 3.46 7.98
C PRO A 36 19.39 3.89 7.81
N LEU A 37 20.00 3.64 6.64
CA LEU A 37 21.39 3.98 6.32
C LEU A 37 21.59 5.43 5.83
N LEU A 38 20.51 6.16 5.53
CA LEU A 38 20.57 7.59 5.25
C LEU A 38 20.44 8.34 6.57
N LYS A 39 21.46 9.13 6.95
CA LYS A 39 21.33 10.03 8.11
C LYS A 39 20.11 10.91 7.87
N ALA A 40 19.17 10.90 8.83
CA ALA A 40 17.96 11.74 8.76
C ALA A 40 18.26 13.25 8.59
N SER A 41 19.49 13.68 8.87
CA SER A 41 19.99 15.03 8.63
C SER A 41 20.16 15.39 7.14
N ASP A 42 20.30 14.41 6.26
CA ASP A 42 20.63 14.63 4.85
C ASP A 42 19.38 14.63 3.95
N SER A 43 18.22 14.24 4.50
CA SER A 43 16.94 14.38 3.82
C SER A 43 16.42 15.81 3.96
N ILE A 44 16.51 16.59 2.89
CA ILE A 44 15.79 17.85 2.81
C ILE A 44 14.31 17.53 2.57
N ASP A 45 13.53 17.38 3.64
CA ASP A 45 12.07 17.27 3.54
C ASP A 45 11.46 18.66 3.38
N TYR A 46 11.42 19.14 2.14
CA TYR A 46 10.90 20.46 1.79
C TYR A 46 9.45 20.71 2.25
N PHE A 47 8.66 19.64 2.45
CA PHE A 47 7.25 19.74 2.87
C PHE A 47 7.06 20.04 4.37
N HIS A 48 8.10 19.92 5.20
CA HIS A 48 8.03 20.34 6.60
C HIS A 48 8.17 21.87 6.79
N SER A 49 8.37 22.64 5.71
CA SER A 49 8.41 24.10 5.79
C SER A 49 7.00 24.70 5.65
N PRO A 50 6.59 25.66 6.51
CA PRO A 50 5.34 26.42 6.33
C PRO A 50 5.23 27.06 4.93
N SER A 51 6.39 27.40 4.34
CA SER A 51 6.53 27.92 2.98
C SER A 51 5.94 27.01 1.91
N MET A 52 5.91 25.68 2.12
CA MET A 52 5.37 24.74 1.15
C MET A 52 3.84 24.79 1.08
N SER A 53 3.16 24.86 2.23
CA SER A 53 1.71 25.07 2.26
C SER A 53 1.34 26.36 1.53
N SER A 54 2.08 27.44 1.80
CA SER A 54 1.90 28.72 1.11
C SER A 54 2.19 28.65 -0.40
N PHE A 55 3.23 27.92 -0.83
CA PHE A 55 3.54 27.72 -2.26
C PHE A 55 2.38 27.08 -3.01
N PHE A 56 1.73 26.07 -2.41
CA PHE A 56 0.56 25.43 -3.00
C PHE A 56 -0.74 26.24 -2.81
N GLY A 57 -0.74 27.26 -1.95
CA GLY A 57 -1.93 28.04 -1.61
C GLY A 57 -2.88 27.30 -0.66
N LEU A 58 -2.35 26.42 0.19
CA LEU A 58 -3.07 25.71 1.24
C LEU A 58 -2.75 26.34 2.60
N SER A 59 -3.71 26.24 3.53
CA SER A 59 -3.49 26.65 4.92
C SER A 59 -2.56 25.71 5.69
N TYR A 60 -2.57 24.41 5.37
CA TYR A 60 -1.78 23.41 6.08
C TYR A 60 -1.54 22.16 5.23
N ILE A 61 -0.32 21.61 5.29
CA ILE A 61 0.03 20.29 4.78
C ILE A 61 0.53 19.45 5.96
N GLY A 62 -0.26 18.46 6.36
CA GLY A 62 0.09 17.49 7.40
C GLY A 62 0.80 16.27 6.85
N THR A 63 1.52 15.56 7.71
CA THR A 63 2.21 14.32 7.34
C THR A 63 1.85 13.15 8.25
N TYR A 64 1.82 11.95 7.71
CA TYR A 64 1.78 10.69 8.46
C TYR A 64 2.93 9.77 8.02
N SER A 65 3.34 8.83 8.88
CA SER A 65 4.54 8.01 8.61
C SER A 65 4.18 6.60 8.15
N PRO A 66 4.28 6.28 6.85
CA PRO A 66 4.20 4.90 6.38
C PRO A 66 5.47 4.12 6.77
N ASP A 67 5.33 2.83 7.08
CA ASP A 67 6.41 1.93 7.47
C ASP A 67 6.96 1.10 6.30
N PHE A 68 6.71 1.55 5.06
CA PHE A 68 7.08 0.89 3.81
C PHE A 68 7.40 1.91 2.70
N ASP A 69 8.12 1.45 1.66
CA ASP A 69 8.40 2.25 0.47
C ASP A 69 7.16 2.34 -0.41
N TYR A 70 6.35 3.37 -0.22
CA TYR A 70 5.12 3.57 -0.99
C TYR A 70 5.38 4.00 -2.45
N SER A 71 6.63 4.30 -2.87
CA SER A 71 6.90 4.50 -4.31
C SER A 71 6.60 3.26 -5.15
N GLN A 72 6.55 2.10 -4.51
CA GLN A 72 6.35 0.81 -5.16
C GLN A 72 4.97 0.69 -5.81
N VAL A 73 3.98 1.49 -5.39
CA VAL A 73 2.65 1.50 -6.03
C VAL A 73 2.67 2.01 -7.48
N ARG A 74 3.76 2.67 -7.90
CA ARG A 74 3.98 3.16 -9.28
C ARG A 74 5.10 2.39 -10.02
N ARG A 75 5.65 1.32 -9.45
CA ARG A 75 6.91 0.73 -9.93
C ARG A 75 7.01 -0.77 -9.79
N ALA A 76 6.39 -1.32 -8.75
CA ALA A 76 6.50 -2.73 -8.43
C ALA A 76 5.65 -3.56 -9.39
N ARG A 77 6.03 -4.82 -9.48
CA ARG A 77 5.23 -5.80 -10.21
C ARG A 77 3.94 -6.09 -9.43
N PHE A 78 2.85 -6.33 -10.15
CA PHE A 78 1.54 -6.49 -9.53
C PHE A 78 0.68 -7.57 -10.18
N PHE A 79 -0.25 -8.08 -9.39
CA PHE A 79 -1.41 -8.83 -9.87
C PHE A 79 -2.60 -7.89 -9.96
N LYS A 80 -3.26 -7.89 -11.13
CA LYS A 80 -4.45 -7.07 -11.38
C LYS A 80 -5.71 -7.79 -10.91
N GLY A 81 -6.56 -7.07 -10.18
CA GLY A 81 -7.88 -7.51 -9.74
C GLY A 81 -8.99 -7.33 -10.79
N PRO A 82 -10.27 -7.31 -10.36
CA PRO A 82 -10.71 -7.16 -8.97
C PRO A 82 -10.66 -8.46 -8.16
N PHE A 83 -10.08 -8.42 -6.97
CA PHE A 83 -10.22 -9.44 -5.93
C PHE A 83 -11.37 -9.02 -5.01
N VAL A 84 -12.58 -9.51 -5.29
CA VAL A 84 -13.82 -9.04 -4.67
C VAL A 84 -14.00 -9.60 -3.25
N LEU A 85 -13.91 -8.75 -2.23
CA LEU A 85 -14.06 -9.17 -0.82
C LEU A 85 -15.53 -9.25 -0.40
N ASN A 86 -16.33 -8.28 -0.81
CA ASN A 86 -17.79 -8.22 -0.66
C ASN A 86 -18.39 -7.30 -1.75
N ASN A 87 -19.67 -6.92 -1.63
CA ASN A 87 -20.36 -6.10 -2.64
C ASN A 87 -19.81 -4.68 -2.80
N GLU A 88 -19.01 -4.20 -1.85
CA GLU A 88 -18.52 -2.81 -1.82
C GLU A 88 -17.00 -2.68 -1.86
N LEU A 89 -16.28 -3.69 -1.38
CA LEU A 89 -14.84 -3.67 -1.17
C LEU A 89 -14.17 -4.72 -2.08
N SER A 90 -13.18 -4.28 -2.83
CA SER A 90 -12.29 -5.10 -3.64
C SER A 90 -10.84 -4.64 -3.50
N ILE A 91 -9.92 -5.56 -3.75
CA ILE A 91 -8.51 -5.22 -4.02
C ILE A 91 -8.37 -5.10 -5.53
N ASP A 92 -7.90 -3.96 -6.01
CA ASP A 92 -7.77 -3.65 -7.44
C ASP A 92 -6.39 -4.06 -7.97
N LYS A 93 -5.35 -3.92 -7.15
CA LYS A 93 -3.99 -4.36 -7.45
C LYS A 93 -3.31 -4.91 -6.20
N ILE A 94 -2.52 -5.95 -6.37
CA ILE A 94 -1.64 -6.51 -5.36
C ILE A 94 -0.21 -6.39 -5.88
N PHE A 95 0.57 -5.48 -5.31
CA PHE A 95 1.98 -5.30 -5.66
C PHE A 95 2.85 -6.18 -4.78
N ILE A 96 3.91 -6.72 -5.38
CA ILE A 96 4.95 -7.45 -4.66
C ILE A 96 6.30 -6.88 -5.06
N TYR A 97 7.09 -6.50 -4.06
CA TYR A 97 8.43 -5.98 -4.27
C TYR A 97 9.40 -6.49 -3.22
N ARG A 98 10.68 -6.49 -3.57
CA ARG A 98 11.75 -6.77 -2.62
C ARG A 98 12.10 -5.47 -1.88
N ASP A 99 11.79 -5.43 -0.60
CA ASP A 99 12.24 -4.37 0.30
C ASP A 99 13.72 -4.57 0.59
N THR A 100 14.54 -3.66 0.05
CA THR A 100 15.99 -3.71 0.21
C THR A 100 16.46 -3.35 1.61
N VAL A 101 15.62 -2.68 2.43
CA VAL A 101 15.96 -2.30 3.80
C VAL A 101 16.00 -3.53 4.69
N PHE A 102 14.89 -4.26 4.71
CA PHE A 102 14.72 -5.44 5.55
C PHE A 102 15.10 -6.73 4.83
N SER A 103 15.61 -6.62 3.61
CA SER A 103 15.99 -7.73 2.73
C SER A 103 14.90 -8.77 2.51
N GLN A 104 13.63 -8.40 2.64
CA GLN A 104 12.47 -9.29 2.50
C GLN A 104 11.52 -8.80 1.42
N TYR A 105 10.63 -9.66 0.93
CA TYR A 105 9.51 -9.22 0.11
C TYR A 105 8.42 -8.60 0.95
N ARG A 106 7.70 -7.64 0.36
CA ARG A 106 6.49 -7.04 0.92
C ARG A 106 5.39 -7.07 -0.11
N LEU A 107 4.17 -7.17 0.39
CA LEU A 107 2.95 -7.05 -0.38
C LEU A 107 2.31 -5.70 -0.09
N ILE A 108 1.81 -5.05 -1.13
CA ILE A 108 0.95 -3.87 -1.01
C ILE A 108 -0.37 -4.20 -1.70
N ALA A 109 -1.48 -4.02 -1.00
CA ALA A 109 -2.82 -4.16 -1.56
C ALA A 109 -3.44 -2.77 -1.75
N LYS A 110 -3.87 -2.47 -2.97
CA LYS A 110 -4.63 -1.26 -3.33
C LYS A 110 -6.12 -1.60 -3.37
N PHE A 111 -6.90 -0.97 -2.51
CA PHE A 111 -8.33 -1.16 -2.36
C PHE A 111 -9.12 -0.04 -3.04
N ASN A 112 -10.30 -0.39 -3.55
CA ASN A 112 -11.23 0.58 -4.13
C ASN A 112 -11.86 1.52 -3.08
N LYS A 113 -11.94 1.09 -1.81
CA LYS A 113 -12.49 1.85 -0.67
C LYS A 113 -11.62 1.67 0.58
N ASN A 114 -11.83 2.55 1.56
CA ASN A 114 -11.13 2.49 2.84
C ASN A 114 -11.56 1.24 3.62
N THR A 115 -10.60 0.47 4.12
CA THR A 115 -10.89 -0.78 4.85
C THR A 115 -11.45 -0.54 6.25
N SER A 116 -11.36 0.67 6.79
CA SER A 116 -11.90 1.00 8.12
C SER A 116 -13.43 0.89 8.19
N LEU A 117 -14.10 0.81 7.03
CA LEU A 117 -15.53 0.50 6.91
C LEU A 117 -15.87 -0.92 7.42
N LEU A 118 -14.88 -1.80 7.58
CA LEU A 118 -15.05 -3.16 8.10
C LEU A 118 -15.12 -3.19 9.64
N SER A 119 -16.08 -2.48 10.26
CA SER A 119 -16.24 -2.41 11.72
C SER A 119 -16.18 -3.79 12.41
N GLY A 120 -15.10 -4.06 13.15
CA GLY A 120 -14.85 -5.33 13.87
C GLY A 120 -14.40 -6.51 13.00
N ASN A 121 -14.30 -6.31 11.69
CA ASN A 121 -13.85 -7.30 10.72
C ASN A 121 -12.52 -6.87 10.09
N GLU A 122 -11.80 -7.83 9.54
CA GLU A 122 -10.48 -7.62 8.95
C GLU A 122 -10.34 -8.38 7.63
N VAL A 123 -9.49 -7.86 6.75
CA VAL A 123 -9.12 -8.52 5.50
C VAL A 123 -7.98 -9.49 5.77
N TYR A 124 -8.15 -10.74 5.35
CA TYR A 124 -7.10 -11.74 5.35
C TYR A 124 -6.70 -12.07 3.90
N LEU A 125 -5.45 -12.46 3.73
CA LEU A 125 -4.90 -12.82 2.43
C LEU A 125 -3.81 -13.87 2.62
N HIS A 126 -3.97 -15.01 1.97
CA HIS A 126 -3.01 -16.11 1.96
C HIS A 126 -2.48 -16.32 0.55
N ILE A 127 -1.15 -16.36 0.42
CA ILE A 127 -0.48 -16.60 -0.86
C ILE A 127 -0.13 -18.08 -0.95
N ASN A 128 -0.69 -18.76 -1.94
CA ASN A 128 -0.45 -20.18 -2.19
C ASN A 128 0.63 -20.32 -3.27
N MET A 129 1.74 -20.95 -2.89
CA MET A 129 2.91 -21.18 -3.73
C MET A 129 2.80 -22.51 -4.50
N ASP A 130 3.61 -22.66 -5.55
CA ASP A 130 3.64 -23.86 -6.40
C ASP A 130 4.16 -25.12 -5.74
N ASP A 131 4.95 -24.97 -4.68
CA ASP A 131 5.46 -26.03 -3.83
C ASP A 131 4.49 -26.44 -2.70
N GLY A 132 3.27 -25.88 -2.70
CA GLY A 132 2.25 -26.12 -1.68
C GLY A 132 2.42 -25.30 -0.40
N LYS A 133 3.46 -24.46 -0.29
CA LYS A 133 3.62 -23.54 0.84
C LYS A 133 2.51 -22.48 0.82
N VAL A 134 1.96 -22.19 1.99
CA VAL A 134 1.00 -21.08 2.19
C VAL A 134 1.67 -20.00 3.04
N LEU A 135 1.65 -18.77 2.55
CA LEU A 135 2.13 -17.60 3.29
C LEU A 135 0.94 -16.80 3.79
N ILE A 136 0.90 -16.51 5.08
CA ILE A 136 -0.12 -15.66 5.69
C ILE A 136 0.31 -14.20 5.50
N ALA A 137 -0.55 -13.42 4.87
CA ALA A 137 -0.33 -12.04 4.46
C ALA A 137 -1.55 -11.18 4.83
N ASP A 138 -2.09 -11.39 6.03
CA ASP A 138 -3.29 -10.70 6.51
C ASP A 138 -3.06 -9.18 6.61
N LEU A 139 -4.06 -8.42 6.18
CA LEU A 139 -3.94 -6.97 5.94
C LEU A 139 -4.64 -6.13 7.00
N GLY A 140 -5.49 -6.74 7.83
CA GLY A 140 -6.28 -6.03 8.84
C GLY A 140 -7.35 -5.13 8.20
N ASN A 141 -7.65 -4.00 8.84
CA ASN A 141 -8.65 -3.04 8.38
C ASN A 141 -8.20 -1.56 8.43
N ASN A 142 -6.89 -1.28 8.50
CA ASN A 142 -6.36 0.08 8.60
C ASN A 142 -5.56 0.48 7.35
N SER A 143 -6.25 0.73 6.24
CA SER A 143 -5.63 1.24 5.00
C SER A 143 -5.27 2.72 5.09
N LEU A 144 -4.12 3.10 4.53
CA LEU A 144 -3.66 4.48 4.39
C LEU A 144 -4.05 5.05 3.02
N TRP A 145 -4.40 6.34 2.95
CA TRP A 145 -4.70 7.01 1.68
C TRP A 145 -3.42 7.54 1.01
N ILE A 146 -2.90 6.81 0.03
CA ILE A 146 -1.68 7.15 -0.73
C ILE A 146 -1.98 7.01 -2.22
N ASP A 147 -1.49 7.95 -3.05
CA ASP A 147 -1.60 7.87 -4.51
C ASP A 147 -3.05 7.62 -5.00
N GLU A 148 -3.97 8.47 -4.50
CA GLU A 148 -5.41 8.39 -4.78
C GLU A 148 -6.06 7.04 -4.44
N SER A 149 -5.52 6.32 -3.46
CA SER A 149 -5.92 4.94 -3.19
C SER A 149 -5.80 4.57 -1.72
N ASN A 150 -6.65 3.63 -1.31
CA ASN A 150 -6.58 3.03 0.02
C ASN A 150 -5.60 1.86 -0.03
N ILE A 151 -4.54 1.90 0.77
CA ILE A 151 -3.43 0.96 0.70
C ILE A 151 -3.19 0.31 2.06
N SER A 152 -3.08 -1.02 2.05
CA SER A 152 -2.51 -1.79 3.16
C SER A 152 -1.27 -2.53 2.69
N GLN A 153 -0.39 -2.88 3.62
CA GLN A 153 0.83 -3.62 3.31
C GLN A 153 1.13 -4.67 4.39
N VAL A 154 1.90 -5.68 4.01
CA VAL A 154 2.40 -6.68 4.95
C VAL A 154 3.75 -7.24 4.47
N PRO A 155 4.71 -7.52 5.37
CA PRO A 155 5.92 -8.27 5.02
C PRO A 155 5.59 -9.73 4.68
N LEU A 156 6.23 -10.27 3.64
CA LEU A 156 6.06 -11.66 3.19
C LEU A 156 7.27 -12.56 3.52
N GLY A 157 8.37 -11.99 4.00
CA GLY A 157 9.64 -12.71 4.12
C GLY A 157 10.27 -13.01 2.76
N PHE A 158 11.06 -14.08 2.67
CA PHE A 158 11.71 -14.47 1.42
C PHE A 158 10.81 -15.36 0.56
N ILE A 159 10.48 -14.89 -0.64
CA ILE A 159 9.63 -15.60 -1.60
C ILE A 159 10.16 -15.44 -3.03
N ASN A 160 9.70 -16.29 -3.94
CA ASN A 160 9.82 -16.05 -5.38
C ASN A 160 8.42 -15.70 -5.92
N PRO A 161 8.16 -14.44 -6.33
CA PRO A 161 6.85 -14.03 -6.84
C PRO A 161 6.35 -14.82 -8.06
N GLU A 162 7.26 -15.35 -8.88
CA GLU A 162 6.89 -16.16 -10.07
C GLU A 162 6.28 -17.51 -9.70
N LYS A 163 6.53 -17.97 -8.48
CA LYS A 163 6.04 -19.25 -7.96
C LYS A 163 4.67 -19.14 -7.30
N ILE A 164 4.07 -17.95 -7.29
CA ILE A 164 2.73 -17.77 -6.73
C ILE A 164 1.72 -18.39 -7.71
N GLN A 165 0.91 -19.32 -7.20
CA GLN A 165 -0.13 -19.98 -7.99
C GLN A 165 -1.49 -19.33 -7.79
N SER A 166 -1.86 -19.06 -6.54
CA SER A 166 -3.17 -18.49 -6.23
C SER A 166 -3.11 -17.63 -4.96
N ILE A 167 -4.14 -16.81 -4.80
CA ILE A 167 -4.37 -16.03 -3.58
C ILE A 167 -5.72 -16.43 -3.03
N THR A 168 -5.75 -16.86 -1.78
CA THR A 168 -6.96 -17.06 -0.99
C THR A 168 -7.18 -15.83 -0.13
N TYR A 169 -8.36 -15.22 -0.17
CA TYR A 169 -8.62 -13.95 0.48
C TYR A 169 -10.07 -13.83 0.91
N GLY A 170 -10.33 -12.94 1.85
CA GLY A 170 -11.68 -12.68 2.32
C GLY A 170 -11.71 -11.78 3.54
N ILE A 171 -12.86 -11.78 4.21
CA ILE A 171 -13.10 -11.02 5.42
C ILE A 171 -13.34 -12.00 6.56
N TYR A 172 -12.77 -11.73 7.73
CA TYR A 172 -13.04 -12.47 8.95
C TYR A 172 -13.40 -11.53 10.11
N THR A 173 -14.16 -12.03 11.09
CA THR A 173 -14.47 -11.29 12.32
C THR A 173 -13.33 -11.45 13.32
N ARG A 174 -12.72 -10.35 13.74
CA ARG A 174 -11.51 -10.37 14.58
C ARG A 174 -11.74 -11.06 15.94
N GLN A 175 -12.90 -10.85 16.55
CA GLN A 175 -13.19 -11.39 17.89
C GLN A 175 -13.40 -12.90 17.88
N THR A 176 -13.97 -13.46 16.80
CA THR A 176 -14.36 -14.88 16.73
C THR A 176 -13.49 -15.69 15.79
N MET A 177 -12.61 -15.03 15.02
CA MET A 177 -11.83 -15.61 13.93
C MET A 177 -12.68 -16.27 12.82
N LYS A 178 -14.00 -16.01 12.80
CA LYS A 178 -14.92 -16.63 11.83
C LYS A 178 -14.77 -15.95 10.47
N ARG A 179 -14.54 -16.74 9.42
CA ARG A 179 -14.57 -16.27 8.03
C ARG A 179 -16.00 -15.87 7.64
N ILE A 180 -16.16 -14.63 7.16
CA ILE A 180 -17.41 -14.10 6.60
C ILE A 180 -17.44 -14.38 5.10
N THR A 181 -16.33 -14.08 4.42
CA THR A 181 -16.15 -14.38 3.00
C THR A 181 -14.85 -15.12 2.78
N GLU A 182 -14.83 -15.94 1.74
CA GLU A 182 -13.63 -16.63 1.27
C GLU A 182 -13.72 -16.82 -0.22
N ARG A 183 -12.63 -16.48 -0.91
CA ARG A 183 -12.44 -16.71 -2.33
C ARG A 183 -11.01 -17.13 -2.57
N THR A 184 -10.80 -17.89 -3.64
CA THR A 184 -9.46 -18.19 -4.15
C THR A 184 -9.41 -17.83 -5.62
N THR A 185 -8.38 -17.09 -6.01
CA THR A 185 -8.15 -16.70 -7.41
C THR A 185 -6.81 -17.27 -7.86
N ASN A 186 -6.82 -18.08 -8.93
CA ASN A 186 -5.59 -18.50 -9.60
C ASN A 186 -4.99 -17.28 -10.32
N ILE A 187 -3.71 -17.04 -10.07
CA ILE A 187 -2.96 -15.89 -10.59
C ILE A 187 -1.62 -16.31 -11.21
N HIS A 188 -1.44 -17.60 -11.47
CA HIS A 188 -0.20 -18.12 -12.02
C HIS A 188 0.11 -17.46 -13.36
N GLY A 189 1.33 -16.93 -13.51
CA GLY A 189 1.77 -16.23 -14.72
C GLY A 189 1.11 -14.86 -14.98
N MET A 190 0.33 -14.31 -14.03
CA MET A 190 -0.38 -13.04 -14.21
C MET A 190 0.37 -11.80 -13.66
N LEU A 191 1.62 -11.98 -13.24
CA LEU A 191 2.43 -10.92 -12.63
C LEU A 191 2.92 -9.91 -13.68
N GLN A 192 2.40 -8.68 -13.61
CA GLN A 192 2.63 -7.59 -14.55
C GLN A 192 3.66 -6.57 -14.04
N ASN A 193 4.17 -5.72 -14.92
CA ASN A 193 4.94 -4.52 -14.56
C ASN A 193 4.01 -3.28 -14.59
N GLU A 194 4.27 -2.29 -13.73
CA GLU A 194 3.56 -0.99 -13.71
C GLU A 194 3.96 -0.07 -14.86
#